data_AF-A0A3E2THB5-F1
#
_entry.id   AF-A0A3E2THB5-F1
#
_cell.length_a   1.000
_cell.length_b   1.000
_cell.length_c   1.000
_cell.angle_alpha   90.00
_cell.angle_beta   90.00
_cell.angle_gamma   90.00
#
_symmetry.space_group_name_H-M   'P 1'
#
loop_
_entity.id
_entity.type
_entity.pdbx_description
1 polymer ?
#
loop_
_entity_poly.entity_id
_entity_poly.type
_entity_poly.pdbx_seq_one_letter_code
_entity_poly.pdbx_strand_id
1 'polypeptide(L)'
;MNVAIEKSYDSIKLIFPNDIESKRLKLLVILSPIFIASFDNGTYELEFLKNTIKKSKYPYGLYPNFFNDFNIKKYRDSYDSYKVKEDIFLNSNNEIEFVVNPMNDIYIKALSSLIEAIIIDDKSNEYFTNYFAKIRDDIVINGRRSIIANGIQGFYLSKYIVVWMINLCDYIKKNNQKIYKDTIPIYELSNNLKSIRTNISKQ
;
A
#
# COMPACT_ATOMS: atom_id res chain seq x y z
N MET A 1 -17.10 7.91 1.14
CA MET A 1 -16.02 8.59 1.91
C MET A 1 -14.86 8.75 0.98
N ASN A 2 -14.25 9.94 0.95
CA ASN A 2 -13.13 10.20 0.05
C ASN A 2 -11.82 10.13 0.84
N VAL A 3 -10.78 9.62 0.20
CA VAL A 3 -9.41 9.65 0.76
C VAL A 3 -8.92 11.10 0.74
N ALA A 4 -8.46 11.61 1.88
CA ALA A 4 -7.80 12.91 1.96
C ALA A 4 -6.34 12.78 1.50
N ILE A 5 -5.85 13.78 0.77
CA ILE A 5 -4.52 13.73 0.13
C ILE A 5 -3.73 14.96 0.52
N GLU A 6 -2.62 14.74 1.23
CA GLU A 6 -1.65 15.78 1.56
C GLU A 6 -0.41 15.58 0.69
N LYS A 7 -0.02 16.60 -0.07
CA LYS A 7 1.18 16.59 -0.90
C LYS A 7 2.27 17.45 -0.27
N SER A 8 3.48 16.92 -0.22
CA SER A 8 4.69 17.63 0.15
C SER A 8 5.75 17.42 -0.93
N TYR A 9 6.86 18.16 -0.86
CA TYR A 9 7.96 17.98 -1.80
C TYR A 9 8.52 16.55 -1.77
N ASP A 10 8.63 15.95 -0.58
CA ASP A 10 9.29 14.65 -0.38
C ASP A 10 8.34 13.45 -0.33
N SER A 11 7.02 13.67 -0.24
CA SER A 11 6.05 12.59 -0.05
C SER A 11 4.62 12.98 -0.35
N ILE A 12 3.78 11.97 -0.58
CA ILE A 12 2.33 12.07 -0.61
C ILE A 12 1.77 11.24 0.53
N LYS A 13 0.85 11.80 1.30
CA LYS A 13 0.12 11.11 2.36
C LYS A 13 -1.35 10.96 1.98
N LEU A 14 -1.85 9.74 2.00
CA LEU A 14 -3.26 9.40 1.83
C LEU A 14 -3.85 9.07 3.21
N ILE A 15 -4.91 9.77 3.60
CA ILE A 15 -5.54 9.66 4.92
C ILE A 15 -6.98 9.21 4.76
N PHE A 16 -7.38 8.17 5.48
CA PHE A 16 -8.74 7.63 5.43
C PHE A 16 -9.13 6.89 6.71
N PRO A 17 -10.43 6.75 7.03
CA PRO A 17 -10.86 6.21 8.31
C PRO A 17 -10.63 4.70 8.45
N ASN A 18 -10.13 4.29 9.61
CA ASN A 18 -10.10 2.89 10.03
C ASN A 18 -11.50 2.42 10.47
N ASP A 19 -11.80 1.12 10.33
CA ASP A 19 -12.98 0.48 10.89
C ASP A 19 -12.73 -0.04 12.32
N ILE A 20 -13.82 -0.39 13.02
CA ILE A 20 -13.80 -0.85 14.42
C ILE A 20 -12.97 -2.14 14.60
N GLU A 21 -12.97 -3.03 13.60
CA GLU A 21 -12.25 -4.31 13.64
C GLU A 21 -10.82 -4.21 13.05
N SER A 22 -10.44 -2.99 12.64
CA SER A 22 -9.18 -2.69 11.94
C SER A 22 -8.95 -3.53 10.68
N LYS A 23 -10.02 -4.00 10.01
CA LYS A 23 -9.94 -4.75 8.76
C LYS A 23 -9.31 -3.91 7.64
N ARG A 24 -9.64 -2.62 7.54
CA ARG A 24 -9.06 -1.65 6.59
C ARG A 24 -7.57 -1.50 6.76
N LEU A 25 -7.11 -1.32 8.00
CA LEU A 25 -5.69 -1.23 8.33
C LEU A 25 -4.96 -2.53 7.97
N LYS A 26 -5.49 -3.68 8.41
CA LYS A 26 -4.90 -5.00 8.13
C LYS A 26 -4.83 -5.26 6.63
N LEU A 27 -5.90 -5.00 5.88
CA LEU A 27 -5.93 -5.20 4.43
C LEU A 27 -4.95 -4.28 3.70
N LEU A 28 -4.84 -3.01 4.11
CA LEU A 28 -3.80 -2.13 3.57
C LEU A 28 -2.42 -2.70 3.82
N VAL A 29 -2.13 -3.16 5.04
CA VAL A 29 -0.83 -3.76 5.38
C VAL A 29 -0.52 -4.97 4.50
N ILE A 30 -1.49 -5.86 4.28
CA ILE A 30 -1.37 -7.02 3.38
C ILE A 30 -1.02 -6.60 1.95
N LEU A 31 -1.73 -5.59 1.43
CA LEU A 31 -1.57 -5.13 0.05
C LEU A 31 -0.42 -4.13 -0.13
N SER A 32 0.16 -3.62 0.96
CA SER A 32 1.20 -2.60 0.93
C SER A 32 2.43 -2.96 0.09
N PRO A 33 2.94 -4.21 0.07
CA PRO A 33 4.08 -4.51 -0.81
C PRO A 33 3.71 -4.38 -2.29
N ILE A 34 2.46 -4.70 -2.64
CA ILE A 34 1.93 -4.57 -4.02
C ILE A 34 1.80 -3.09 -4.37
N PHE A 35 1.14 -2.29 -3.53
CA PHE A 35 0.97 -0.86 -3.78
C PHE A 35 2.31 -0.13 -3.87
N ILE A 36 3.22 -0.36 -2.93
CA ILE A 36 4.51 0.33 -2.92
C ILE A 36 5.36 -0.03 -4.13
N ALA A 37 5.40 -1.30 -4.52
CA ALA A 37 6.18 -1.72 -5.69
C ALA A 37 5.58 -1.21 -7.01
N SER A 38 4.26 -1.30 -7.18
CA SER A 38 3.59 -0.84 -8.41
C SER A 38 3.63 0.68 -8.58
N PHE A 39 3.57 1.42 -7.48
CA PHE A 39 3.60 2.90 -7.47
C PHE A 39 4.99 3.50 -7.19
N ASP A 40 6.05 2.67 -7.19
CA ASP A 40 7.42 3.17 -7.01
C ASP A 40 7.80 4.14 -8.14
N ASN A 41 8.27 5.30 -7.74
CA ASN A 41 8.68 6.39 -8.61
C ASN A 41 9.97 7.08 -8.12
N GLY A 42 10.74 6.40 -7.25
CA GLY A 42 12.02 6.92 -6.77
C GLY A 42 13.08 7.00 -7.88
N THR A 43 14.09 7.85 -7.68
CA THR A 43 15.29 7.89 -8.54
C THR A 43 15.95 6.52 -8.57
N TYR A 44 16.11 5.91 -7.39
CA TYR A 44 16.51 4.52 -7.23
C TYR A 44 15.31 3.66 -6.81
N GLU A 45 15.33 2.40 -7.24
CA GLU A 45 14.24 1.45 -6.96
C GLU A 45 13.97 1.32 -5.46
N LEU A 46 12.71 1.57 -5.08
CA LEU A 46 12.19 1.49 -3.72
C LEU A 46 12.99 2.33 -2.70
N GLU A 47 13.64 3.41 -3.16
CA GLU A 47 14.44 4.30 -2.32
C GLU A 47 13.64 4.88 -1.16
N PHE A 48 12.40 5.30 -1.42
CA PHE A 48 11.51 5.84 -0.40
C PHE A 48 11.22 4.83 0.70
N LEU A 49 10.89 3.59 0.33
CA LEU A 49 10.69 2.51 1.29
C LEU A 49 11.97 2.21 2.08
N LYS A 50 13.13 2.10 1.40
CA LYS A 50 14.43 1.88 2.05
C LYS A 50 14.74 2.98 3.08
N ASN A 51 14.45 4.24 2.75
CA ASN A 51 14.66 5.38 3.64
C ASN A 51 13.66 5.41 4.80
N THR A 52 12.41 5.02 4.56
CA THR A 52 11.39 4.84 5.60
C THR A 52 11.85 3.78 6.61
N ILE A 53 12.32 2.62 6.12
CA ILE A 53 12.78 1.51 6.97
C ILE A 53 13.96 1.92 7.84
N LYS A 54 14.95 2.64 7.30
CA LYS A 54 16.10 3.15 8.07
C LYS A 54 15.69 4.05 9.24
N LYS A 55 14.55 4.73 9.11
CA LYS A 55 14.03 5.68 10.10
C LYS A 55 12.93 5.08 10.96
N SER A 56 12.46 3.87 10.67
CA SER A 56 11.35 3.20 11.34
C SER A 56 11.77 2.58 12.67
N LYS A 57 10.82 2.48 13.61
CA LYS A 57 11.00 1.77 14.87
C LYS A 57 11.14 0.26 14.67
N TYR A 58 10.50 -0.25 13.62
CA TYR A 58 10.39 -1.67 13.35
C TYR A 58 11.15 -2.11 12.10
N PRO A 59 11.61 -3.38 12.06
CA PRO A 59 12.12 -3.98 10.84
C PRO A 59 11.13 -3.85 9.69
N TYR A 60 11.65 -3.54 8.51
CA TYR A 60 10.85 -3.38 7.30
C TYR A 60 9.70 -2.37 7.41
N GLY A 61 9.75 -1.41 8.33
CA GLY A 61 8.83 -0.27 8.33
C GLY A 61 7.42 -0.57 8.85
N LEU A 62 7.18 -1.73 9.47
CA LEU A 62 5.85 -2.15 9.93
C LEU A 62 5.87 -2.64 11.37
N TYR A 63 4.80 -2.32 12.10
CA TYR A 63 4.50 -2.96 13.37
C TYR A 63 4.42 -4.51 13.20
N PRO A 64 5.05 -5.31 14.09
CA PRO A 64 5.23 -6.74 13.84
C PRO A 64 4.01 -7.63 14.14
N ASN A 65 2.93 -7.11 14.74
CA ASN A 65 1.79 -7.93 15.19
C ASN A 65 0.43 -7.40 14.65
N PHE A 66 0.28 -7.32 13.33
CA PHE A 66 -0.96 -6.90 12.68
C PHE A 66 -2.00 -8.02 12.52
N PHE A 67 -1.58 -9.28 12.46
CA PHE A 67 -2.50 -10.40 12.19
C PHE A 67 -2.67 -11.31 13.40
N ASN A 68 -1.58 -11.76 14.01
CA ASN A 68 -1.64 -12.55 15.23
C ASN A 68 -1.93 -11.62 16.43
N ASP A 69 -3.13 -11.72 16.99
CA ASP A 69 -3.57 -11.01 18.22
C ASP A 69 -3.41 -9.48 18.18
N PHE A 70 -3.71 -8.86 17.03
CA PHE A 70 -3.66 -7.40 16.90
C PHE A 70 -4.52 -6.74 17.98
N ASN A 71 -3.87 -5.91 18.79
CA ASN A 71 -4.50 -5.17 19.86
C ASN A 71 -4.19 -3.68 19.68
N ILE A 72 -5.23 -2.88 19.44
CA ILE A 72 -5.08 -1.46 19.14
C ILE A 72 -4.40 -0.67 20.27
N LYS A 73 -4.61 -1.06 21.53
CA LYS A 73 -3.94 -0.43 22.67
C LYS A 73 -2.44 -0.75 22.64
N LYS A 74 -2.06 -2.03 22.54
CA LYS A 74 -0.65 -2.42 22.39
C LYS A 74 0.02 -1.77 21.18
N TYR A 75 -0.70 -1.64 20.06
CA TYR A 75 -0.21 -0.93 18.88
C TYR A 75 0.11 0.53 19.21
N ARG A 76 -0.84 1.27 19.81
CA ARG A 76 -0.66 2.68 20.16
C ARG A 76 0.45 2.88 21.21
N ASP A 77 0.42 2.10 22.28
CA ASP A 77 1.43 2.12 23.35
C ASP A 77 2.84 1.87 22.75
N SER A 78 2.93 1.06 21.69
CA SER A 78 4.19 0.79 21.01
C SER A 78 4.76 1.98 20.24
N TYR A 79 4.01 3.07 20.06
CA TYR A 79 4.49 4.31 19.46
C TYR A 79 4.62 5.45 20.47
N ASP A 80 4.40 5.18 21.77
CA ASP A 80 4.54 6.19 22.81
C ASP A 80 5.94 6.80 22.80
N SER A 81 5.97 8.14 22.88
CA SER A 81 7.20 8.95 22.84
C SER A 81 8.07 8.77 21.59
N TYR A 82 7.55 8.14 20.53
CA TYR A 82 8.25 7.95 19.27
C TYR A 82 7.70 8.88 18.18
N LYS A 83 8.59 9.59 17.49
CA LYS A 83 8.21 10.36 16.30
C LYS A 83 8.06 9.39 15.13
N VAL A 84 6.83 8.97 14.86
CA VAL A 84 6.46 8.02 13.79
C VAL A 84 7.12 8.36 12.45
N LYS A 85 7.68 7.33 11.81
CA LYS A 85 8.37 7.38 10.51
C LYS A 85 7.96 6.28 9.55
N GLU A 86 7.08 5.40 10.00
CA GLU A 86 6.48 4.32 9.25
C GLU A 86 5.62 4.89 8.13
N ASP A 87 5.59 4.20 7.01
CA ASP A 87 4.78 4.60 5.86
C ASP A 87 3.29 4.22 6.03
N ILE A 88 2.97 3.31 6.95
CA ILE A 88 1.60 2.99 7.34
C ILE A 88 1.45 3.19 8.84
N PHE A 89 0.56 4.09 9.23
CA PHE A 89 0.31 4.41 10.63
C PHE A 89 -1.17 4.64 10.93
N LEU A 90 -1.65 4.15 12.07
CA LEU A 90 -2.98 4.46 12.59
C LEU A 90 -2.86 5.58 13.63
N ASN A 91 -3.34 6.77 13.28
CA ASN A 91 -3.18 7.97 14.10
C ASN A 91 -4.16 8.02 15.30
N SER A 92 -4.02 9.05 16.14
CA SER A 92 -4.84 9.24 17.33
C SER A 92 -6.33 9.44 17.03
N ASN A 93 -6.66 9.92 15.83
CA ASN A 93 -8.04 10.14 15.37
C ASN A 93 -8.68 8.86 14.79
N ASN A 94 -7.99 7.71 14.87
CA ASN A 94 -8.41 6.45 14.25
C ASN A 94 -8.47 6.52 12.71
N GLU A 95 -7.58 7.32 12.11
CA GLU A 95 -7.38 7.40 10.66
C GLU A 95 -6.07 6.70 10.28
N ILE A 96 -6.09 6.03 9.14
CA ILE A 96 -4.93 5.38 8.55
C ILE A 96 -4.21 6.43 7.70
N GLU A 97 -2.94 6.65 7.98
CA GLU A 97 -2.03 7.43 7.16
C GLU A 97 -1.17 6.47 6.34
N PHE A 98 -1.27 6.55 5.01
CA PHE A 98 -0.40 5.84 4.08
C PHE A 98 0.48 6.83 3.32
N VAL A 99 1.78 6.76 3.53
CA VAL A 99 2.78 7.68 2.99
C VAL A 99 3.56 6.98 1.88
N VAL A 100 3.60 7.60 0.70
CA VAL A 100 4.31 7.10 -0.48
C VAL A 100 5.20 8.20 -1.08
N ASN A 101 6.12 7.80 -1.95
CA ASN A 101 6.94 8.76 -2.71
C ASN A 101 6.09 9.68 -3.59
N PRO A 102 6.60 10.88 -3.94
CA PRO A 102 5.96 11.77 -4.90
C PRO A 102 5.72 11.08 -6.25
N MET A 103 4.59 11.38 -6.87
CA MET A 103 4.18 10.89 -8.18
C MET A 103 3.16 11.85 -8.83
N ASN A 104 2.95 11.71 -10.14
CA ASN A 104 2.01 12.57 -10.86
C ASN A 104 0.55 12.30 -10.44
N ASP A 105 -0.29 13.33 -10.53
CA ASP A 105 -1.70 13.33 -10.08
C ASP A 105 -2.54 12.17 -10.63
N ILE A 106 -2.25 11.73 -11.86
CA ILE A 106 -2.93 10.57 -12.45
C ILE A 106 -2.72 9.28 -11.64
N TYR A 107 -1.51 9.07 -11.12
CA TYR A 107 -1.17 7.90 -10.31
C TYR A 107 -1.63 8.07 -8.87
N ILE A 108 -1.62 9.30 -8.34
CA ILE A 108 -2.24 9.61 -7.05
C ILE A 108 -3.73 9.22 -7.09
N LYS A 109 -4.42 9.63 -8.17
CA LYS A 109 -5.84 9.31 -8.39
C LYS A 109 -6.06 7.81 -8.50
N ALA A 110 -5.20 7.09 -9.22
CA ALA A 110 -5.26 5.64 -9.34
C ALA A 110 -5.10 4.94 -7.98
N LEU A 111 -4.12 5.34 -7.18
CA LEU A 111 -3.89 4.77 -5.85
C LEU A 111 -5.06 5.07 -4.89
N SER A 112 -5.54 6.32 -4.88
CA SER A 112 -6.72 6.71 -4.11
C SER A 112 -7.94 5.88 -4.49
N SER A 113 -8.15 5.65 -5.79
CA SER A 113 -9.26 4.86 -6.33
C SER A 113 -9.17 3.38 -5.94
N LEU A 114 -7.96 2.80 -5.94
CA LEU A 114 -7.72 1.44 -5.42
C LEU A 114 -8.06 1.35 -3.93
N ILE A 115 -7.64 2.34 -3.13
CA ILE A 115 -7.93 2.38 -1.69
C ILE A 115 -9.45 2.48 -1.47
N GLU A 116 -10.13 3.39 -2.17
CA GLU A 116 -11.57 3.57 -2.03
C GLU A 116 -12.35 2.29 -2.38
N ALA A 117 -12.02 1.65 -3.50
CA ALA A 117 -12.77 0.49 -3.98
C ALA A 117 -12.39 -0.84 -3.35
N ILE A 118 -11.21 -0.98 -2.77
CA ILE A 118 -10.73 -2.27 -2.20
C ILE A 118 -10.66 -2.20 -0.68
N ILE A 119 -10.14 -1.10 -0.14
CA ILE A 119 -9.89 -0.96 1.29
C ILE A 119 -11.10 -0.35 1.99
N ILE A 120 -11.67 0.73 1.47
CA ILE A 120 -12.74 1.49 2.16
C ILE A 120 -14.12 0.90 1.89
N ASP A 121 -14.39 0.44 0.67
CA ASP A 121 -15.65 -0.24 0.33
C ASP A 121 -15.84 -1.50 1.17
N ASP A 122 -16.88 -1.53 2.00
CA ASP A 122 -17.05 -2.56 3.03
C ASP A 122 -17.19 -3.96 2.43
N LYS A 123 -17.90 -4.10 1.29
CA LYS A 123 -18.10 -5.40 0.62
C LYS A 123 -16.79 -5.94 0.04
N SER A 124 -16.01 -5.07 -0.59
CA SER A 124 -14.71 -5.44 -1.16
C SER A 124 -13.70 -5.73 -0.06
N ASN A 125 -13.69 -4.91 1.00
CA ASN A 125 -12.83 -5.10 2.16
C ASN A 125 -13.12 -6.45 2.84
N GLU A 126 -14.39 -6.79 3.06
CA GLU A 126 -14.79 -8.08 3.63
C GLU A 126 -14.34 -9.25 2.72
N TYR A 127 -14.57 -9.15 1.42
CA TYR A 127 -14.15 -10.17 0.46
C TYR A 127 -12.64 -10.44 0.53
N PHE A 128 -11.80 -9.40 0.45
CA PHE A 128 -10.35 -9.58 0.46
C PHE A 128 -9.81 -9.94 1.84
N THR A 129 -10.37 -9.39 2.92
CA THR A 129 -9.98 -9.78 4.29
C THR A 129 -10.25 -11.26 4.52
N ASN A 130 -11.40 -11.78 4.05
CA ASN A 130 -11.71 -13.21 4.11
C ASN A 130 -10.78 -14.04 3.24
N TYR A 131 -10.45 -13.57 2.03
CA TYR A 131 -9.49 -14.23 1.14
C TYR A 131 -8.11 -14.38 1.82
N PHE A 132 -7.65 -13.35 2.52
CA PHE A 132 -6.37 -13.34 3.21
C PHE A 132 -6.46 -13.72 4.70
N ALA A 133 -7.55 -14.37 5.15
CA ALA A 133 -7.78 -14.64 6.58
C ALA A 133 -6.68 -15.47 7.26
N LYS A 134 -5.89 -16.23 6.50
CA LYS A 134 -4.77 -17.07 7.00
C LYS A 134 -3.39 -16.41 6.83
N ILE A 135 -3.33 -15.16 6.40
CA ILE A 135 -2.04 -14.47 6.26
C ILE A 135 -1.42 -14.24 7.63
N ARG A 136 -0.09 -14.26 7.67
CA ARG A 136 0.71 -14.08 8.88
C ARG A 136 1.63 -12.87 8.72
N ASP A 137 2.04 -12.29 9.84
CA ASP A 137 2.92 -11.11 9.87
C ASP A 137 4.23 -11.35 9.10
N ASP A 138 4.82 -12.53 9.24
CA ASP A 138 6.06 -12.91 8.58
C ASP A 138 5.94 -12.93 7.05
N ILE A 139 4.78 -13.28 6.50
CA ILE A 139 4.54 -13.30 5.04
C ILE A 139 4.56 -11.87 4.48
N VAL A 140 3.90 -10.92 5.15
CA VAL A 140 3.88 -9.51 4.72
C VAL A 140 5.26 -8.89 4.87
N ILE A 141 5.93 -9.13 6.00
CA ILE A 141 7.31 -8.69 6.24
C ILE A 141 8.26 -9.25 5.18
N ASN A 142 8.16 -10.54 4.87
CA ASN A 142 8.95 -11.17 3.82
C ASN A 142 8.62 -10.62 2.42
N GLY A 143 7.36 -10.24 2.17
CA GLY A 143 6.95 -9.51 0.97
C GLY A 143 7.71 -8.19 0.82
N ARG A 144 7.75 -7.36 1.88
CA ARG A 144 8.52 -6.10 1.89
C ARG A 144 10.02 -6.34 1.72
N ARG A 145 10.57 -7.33 2.43
CA ARG A 145 11.97 -7.74 2.30
C ARG A 145 12.30 -8.15 0.86
N SER A 146 11.42 -8.93 0.24
CA SER A 146 11.62 -9.46 -1.10
C SER A 146 11.64 -8.35 -2.15
N ILE A 147 10.73 -7.36 -2.06
CA ILE A 147 10.70 -6.24 -3.01
C ILE A 147 11.97 -5.39 -2.86
N ILE A 148 12.47 -5.19 -1.64
CA ILE A 148 13.71 -4.44 -1.40
C ILE A 148 14.93 -5.15 -2.00
N ALA A 149 14.99 -6.48 -1.87
CA ALA A 149 16.14 -7.27 -2.29
C ALA A 149 16.20 -7.48 -3.81
N ASN A 150 15.05 -7.67 -4.46
CA ASN A 150 14.99 -8.10 -5.86
C ASN A 150 14.33 -7.08 -6.80
N GLY A 151 13.80 -5.98 -6.25
CA GLY A 151 13.00 -5.04 -7.02
C GLY A 151 11.68 -5.62 -7.51
N ILE A 152 10.97 -4.86 -8.34
CA ILE A 152 9.82 -5.39 -9.09
C ILE A 152 10.26 -6.29 -10.25
N GLN A 153 11.56 -6.39 -10.55
CA GLN A 153 12.09 -7.17 -11.68
C GLN A 153 12.53 -8.60 -11.32
N GLY A 154 12.68 -8.94 -10.04
CA GLY A 154 12.91 -10.32 -9.62
C GLY A 154 11.80 -11.24 -10.13
N PHE A 155 12.11 -12.14 -11.07
CA PHE A 155 11.15 -12.85 -11.94
C PHE A 155 9.91 -13.45 -11.23
N TYR A 156 10.08 -14.02 -10.05
CA TYR A 156 8.96 -14.62 -9.30
C TYR A 156 8.12 -13.58 -8.53
N LEU A 157 8.78 -12.54 -8.04
CA LEU A 157 8.15 -11.46 -7.29
C LEU A 157 7.45 -10.48 -8.22
N SER A 158 8.04 -10.20 -9.38
CA SER A 158 7.43 -9.41 -10.45
C SER A 158 6.10 -10.01 -10.86
N LYS A 159 6.08 -11.33 -11.11
CA LYS A 159 4.86 -12.07 -11.47
C LYS A 159 3.83 -12.01 -10.35
N TYR A 160 4.23 -12.18 -9.08
CA TYR A 160 3.28 -12.09 -7.96
C TYR A 160 2.67 -10.68 -7.83
N ILE A 161 3.51 -9.64 -7.76
CA ILE A 161 3.09 -8.25 -7.57
C ILE A 161 2.22 -7.78 -8.75
N VAL A 162 2.66 -8.03 -9.99
CA VAL A 162 1.93 -7.65 -11.19
C VAL A 162 0.60 -8.40 -11.31
N VAL A 163 0.60 -9.72 -11.12
CA VAL A 163 -0.64 -10.51 -11.20
C VAL A 163 -1.64 -10.02 -10.16
N TRP A 164 -1.19 -9.73 -8.94
CA TRP A 164 -2.08 -9.17 -7.93
C TRP A 164 -2.59 -7.78 -8.30
N MET A 165 -1.74 -6.87 -8.80
CA MET A 165 -2.19 -5.55 -9.24
C MET A 165 -3.24 -5.64 -10.35
N ILE A 166 -3.03 -6.52 -11.33
CA ILE A 166 -3.99 -6.81 -12.40
C ILE A 166 -5.29 -7.36 -11.82
N ASN A 167 -5.22 -8.37 -10.93
CA ASN A 167 -6.40 -8.97 -10.30
C ASN A 167 -7.21 -7.94 -9.50
N LEU A 168 -6.56 -7.03 -8.80
CA LEU A 168 -7.22 -5.95 -8.06
C LEU A 168 -7.93 -4.98 -9.03
N CYS A 169 -7.27 -4.57 -10.11
CA CYS A 169 -7.89 -3.73 -11.14
C CYS A 169 -9.06 -4.42 -11.84
N ASP A 170 -8.94 -5.72 -12.16
CA ASP A 170 -10.01 -6.51 -12.76
C ASP A 170 -11.19 -6.73 -11.82
N TYR A 171 -10.92 -6.86 -10.52
CA TYR A 171 -11.96 -6.88 -9.50
C TYR A 171 -12.75 -5.57 -9.53
N ILE A 172 -12.06 -4.42 -9.52
CA ILE A 172 -12.72 -3.10 -9.64
C ILE A 172 -13.46 -2.99 -10.97
N LYS A 173 -12.88 -3.43 -12.08
CA LYS A 173 -13.53 -3.42 -13.41
C LYS A 173 -14.90 -4.13 -13.38
N LYS A 174 -14.99 -5.27 -12.70
CA LYS A 174 -16.22 -6.07 -12.60
C LYS A 174 -17.24 -5.47 -11.64
N ASN A 175 -16.80 -4.82 -10.56
CA ASN A 175 -17.69 -4.38 -9.47
C ASN A 175 -17.98 -2.87 -9.47
N ASN A 176 -17.12 -2.05 -10.07
CA ASN A 176 -17.23 -0.60 -10.13
C ASN A 176 -16.52 0.00 -11.36
N GLN A 177 -17.19 -0.06 -12.51
CA GLN A 177 -16.69 0.44 -13.81
C GLN A 177 -16.30 1.93 -13.78
N LYS A 178 -16.96 2.74 -12.94
CA LYS A 178 -16.66 4.18 -12.84
C LYS A 178 -15.28 4.42 -12.23
N ILE A 179 -14.98 3.75 -11.11
CA ILE A 179 -13.67 3.83 -10.45
C ILE A 179 -12.59 3.20 -11.31
N TYR A 180 -12.89 2.10 -12.02
CA TYR A 180 -11.89 1.43 -12.87
C TYR A 180 -11.21 2.35 -13.89
N LYS A 181 -11.91 3.39 -14.38
CA LYS A 181 -11.31 4.37 -15.30
C LYS A 181 -10.07 5.04 -14.72
N ASP A 182 -10.06 5.27 -13.41
CA ASP A 182 -8.96 5.90 -12.71
C ASP A 182 -7.80 4.91 -12.48
N THR A 183 -8.04 3.59 -12.54
CA THR A 183 -7.02 2.55 -12.39
C THR A 183 -6.38 2.10 -13.70
N ILE A 184 -6.90 2.53 -14.87
CA ILE A 184 -6.34 2.19 -16.20
C ILE A 184 -4.82 2.46 -16.29
N PRO A 185 -4.30 3.62 -15.84
CA PRO A 185 -2.87 3.92 -15.98
C PRO A 185 -1.97 2.89 -15.26
N ILE A 186 -2.37 2.42 -14.09
CA ILE A 186 -1.59 1.41 -13.35
C ILE A 186 -1.83 -0.01 -13.88
N TYR A 187 -3.02 -0.30 -14.40
CA TYR A 187 -3.33 -1.56 -15.07
C TYR A 187 -2.49 -1.75 -16.33
N GLU A 188 -2.37 -0.73 -17.18
CA GLU A 188 -1.55 -0.77 -18.40
C GLU A 188 -0.07 -0.93 -18.09
N LEU A 189 0.44 -0.20 -17.09
CA LEU A 189 1.81 -0.37 -16.59
C LEU A 189 2.06 -1.81 -16.12
N SER A 190 1.17 -2.34 -15.30
CA SER A 190 1.28 -3.69 -14.75
C SER A 190 1.27 -4.75 -15.85
N ASN A 191 0.37 -4.64 -16.84
CA ASN A 191 0.33 -5.56 -17.99
C ASN A 191 1.60 -5.55 -18.84
N ASN A 192 2.37 -4.46 -18.81
CA ASN A 192 3.64 -4.34 -19.50
C ASN A 192 4.85 -4.64 -18.60
N LEU A 193 4.64 -5.21 -17.40
CA LEU A 193 5.68 -5.49 -16.40
C LEU A 193 6.47 -4.23 -16.00
N LYS A 194 5.78 -3.09 -15.91
CA LYS A 194 6.36 -1.77 -15.64
C LYS A 194 5.79 -1.15 -14.38
N SER A 195 6.58 -0.27 -13.76
CA SER A 195 6.15 0.66 -12.71
C SER A 195 6.20 2.11 -13.21
N ILE A 196 5.69 3.05 -12.41
CA ILE A 196 5.64 4.47 -12.73
C ILE A 196 7.03 5.00 -13.13
N ARG A 197 8.08 4.60 -12.39
CA ARG A 197 9.48 4.96 -12.67
C ARG A 197 9.89 4.76 -14.13
N THR A 198 9.44 3.67 -14.75
CA THR A 198 9.82 3.34 -16.15
C THR A 198 9.17 4.24 -17.20
N ASN A 199 8.16 5.03 -16.83
CA ASN A 199 7.54 6.02 -17.71
C ASN A 199 8.24 7.39 -17.67
N ILE A 200 9.08 7.67 -16.67
CA ILE A 200 9.78 8.97 -16.56
C ILE A 200 10.99 9.06 -17.48
N SER A 201 11.57 7.94 -17.92
CA SER A 201 12.72 7.92 -18.84
C SER A 201 12.40 8.29 -20.30
N LYS A 202 11.28 8.96 -20.57
CA LYS A 202 10.84 9.37 -21.92
C LYS A 202 10.35 10.82 -22.02
N GLN A 203 10.77 11.71 -21.13
CA GLN A 203 10.61 13.17 -21.31
C GLN A 203 11.97 13.86 -21.31
#